data_AF-A0AAW3DIJ0-F1
#
_entry.id   AF-A0AAW3DIJ0-F1
#
_cell.length_a   1.000
_cell.length_b   1.000
_cell.length_c   1.000
_cell.angle_alpha   90.00
_cell.angle_beta   90.00
_cell.angle_gamma   90.00
#
_symmetry.space_group_name_H-M   'P 1'
#
loop_
_entity.id
_entity.type
_entity.pdbx_description
1 polymer ?
#
loop_
_entity_poly.entity_id
_entity_poly.type
_entity_poly.pdbx_seq_one_letter_code
_entity_poly.pdbx_strand_id
1 'polypeptide(L)' 'FRGLFIIDENGILRQITINDLPVGRSVDETLRLVQAFQFTDKHGEVCPAGWKPGSDTIKPDVQKSKEYFSKQK' A
#
# COMPACT_ATOMS: atom_id res chain seq x y z
N PHE A 1 12.57 3.66 20.59
CA PHE A 1 11.82 3.70 19.31
C PHE A 1 10.50 2.95 19.41
N ARG A 2 9.56 3.23 18.51
CA ARG A 2 8.23 2.58 18.41
C ARG A 2 8.09 1.93 17.03
N GLY A 3 8.27 0.61 16.98
CA GLY A 3 8.21 -0.18 15.74
C GLY A 3 6.82 -0.79 15.49
N LEU A 4 6.32 -0.68 14.27
CA LEU A 4 5.17 -1.42 13.73
C LEU A 4 5.65 -2.23 12.52
N PHE A 5 5.17 -3.47 12.42
CA PHE A 5 5.48 -4.39 11.34
C PHE A 5 4.18 -4.97 10.79
N ILE A 6 4.03 -4.99 9.47
CA ILE A 6 2.92 -5.68 8.78
C ILE A 6 3.48 -6.93 8.14
N ILE A 7 2.92 -8.08 8.52
CA ILE A 7 3.30 -9.42 8.05
C ILE A 7 2.08 -10.04 7.39
N ASP A 8 2.24 -10.65 6.22
CA ASP A 8 1.14 -11.28 5.48
C ASP A 8 0.85 -12.72 5.95
N GLU A 9 -0.15 -13.36 5.33
CA GLU A 9 -0.59 -14.73 5.66
C GLU A 9 0.49 -15.79 5.40
N ASN A 10 1.51 -15.49 4.59
CA ASN A 10 2.64 -16.37 4.32
C ASN A 10 3.80 -16.13 5.31
N GLY A 11 3.63 -15.24 6.29
CA GLY A 11 4.69 -14.86 7.23
C GLY A 11 5.75 -13.95 6.61
N ILE A 12 5.49 -13.34 5.45
CA ILE A 12 6.43 -12.44 4.78
C ILE A 12 6.23 -11.02 5.32
N LEU A 13 7.32 -10.38 5.73
CA LEU A 13 7.31 -8.98 6.17
C LEU A 13 7.09 -8.05 4.98
N ARG A 14 6.05 -7.21 5.06
CA ARG A 14 5.63 -6.32 3.95
C ARG A 14 5.91 -4.85 4.21
N GLN A 15 5.87 -4.42 5.48
CA GLN A 15 6.02 -3.01 5.83
C GLN A 15 6.60 -2.83 7.24
N ILE A 16 7.40 -1.77 7.40
CA ILE A 16 8.03 -1.38 8.66
C ILE A 16 7.83 0.12 8.88
N THR A 17 7.26 0.50 10.02
CA THR A 17 7.24 1.89 10.50
C THR A 17 8.00 1.97 11.81
N ILE A 18 9.00 2.84 11.89
CA ILE A 18 9.74 3.10 13.13
C ILE A 18 9.69 4.60 13.41
N ASN A 19 9.05 4.96 14.53
CA ASN A 19 9.01 6.32 15.02
C ASN A 19 9.96 6.48 16.21
N ASP A 20 10.49 7.68 16.41
CA ASP A 20 11.16 8.04 17.66
C ASP A 20 10.18 8.08 18.85
N LEU A 21 10.70 8.04 20.08
CA LEU A 21 9.92 7.96 21.31
C LEU A 21 8.81 9.01 21.47
N PRO A 22 8.99 10.30 21.11
CA PRO A 22 7.97 11.32 21.37
C PRO A 22 6.83 11.34 20.35
N VAL A 23 6.94 10.64 19.21
CA VAL A 23 5.96 10.74 18.12
C VAL A 23 5.16 9.43 17.98
N GLY A 24 3.82 9.56 18.07
CA GLY A 24 2.88 8.45 17.85
C GLY A 24 2.80 8.01 16.39
N ARG A 25 2.15 6.86 16.15
CA ARG A 25 1.86 6.33 14.79
C ARG A 25 0.41 6.62 14.40
N SER A 26 0.07 6.42 13.13
CA SER A 26 -1.29 6.54 12.62
C SER A 26 -1.94 5.16 12.44
N VAL A 27 -3.11 4.96 13.07
CA VAL A 27 -3.94 3.76 12.87
C VAL A 27 -4.54 3.74 11.46
N ASP A 28 -4.99 4.89 10.97
CA ASP A 28 -5.58 5.01 9.63
C ASP A 28 -4.57 4.64 8.54
N GLU A 29 -3.31 5.04 8.69
CA GLU A 29 -2.27 4.65 7.74
C GLU A 29 -1.95 3.16 7.83
N THR A 30 -1.97 2.60 9.04
CA THR A 30 -1.78 1.15 9.22
C THR A 30 -2.88 0.36 8.52
N LEU A 31 -4.15 0.76 8.70
CA LEU A 31 -5.30 0.14 8.04
C LEU A 31 -5.22 0.28 6.52
N ARG A 32 -4.86 1.47 6.02
CA ARG A 32 -4.69 1.74 4.58
C ARG A 32 -3.64 0.82 3.96
N LEU A 33 -2.51 0.64 4.64
CA LEU A 33 -1.42 -0.24 4.17
C LEU A 33 -1.85 -1.70 4.14
N VAL A 34 -2.54 -2.20 5.18
CA VAL A 34 -3.08 -3.58 5.18
C VAL A 34 -4.05 -3.80 4.01
N GLN A 35 -4.98 -2.87 3.79
CA GLN A 35 -5.93 -2.94 2.67
C GLN A 35 -5.22 -2.89 1.31
N ALA A 36 -4.16 -2.08 1.19
CA ALA A 36 -3.37 -1.99 -0.04
C ALA A 36 -2.67 -3.32 -0.36
N PHE A 37 -2.00 -3.94 0.63
CA PHE A 37 -1.34 -5.23 0.42
C PHE A 37 -2.33 -6.33 0.07
N GLN A 38 -3.48 -6.41 0.76
CA GLN A 38 -4.54 -7.36 0.43
C GLN A 38 -5.08 -7.16 -0.99
N PHE A 39 -5.22 -5.90 -1.42
CA PHE A 39 -5.64 -5.59 -2.78
C PHE A 39 -4.61 -6.05 -3.81
N THR A 40 -3.33 -5.71 -3.62
CA THR A 40 -2.26 -6.12 -4.56
C THR A 40 -2.11 -7.64 -4.63
N ASP A 41 -2.24 -8.33 -3.50
CA ASP A 41 -2.12 -9.80 -3.43
C ASP A 41 -3.30 -10.48 -4.14
N LYS A 42 -4.51 -9.91 -4.06
CA LYS A 42 -5.70 -10.44 -4.73
C LYS A 42 -5.78 -10.13 -6.22
N HIS A 43 -5.36 -8.94 -6.63
CA HIS A 43 -5.61 -8.43 -7.98
C HIS A 43 -4.37 -8.44 -8.89
N GLY A 44 -3.16 -8.53 -8.33
CA GLY A 44 -1.91 -8.43 -9.10
C GLY A 44 -1.65 -7.05 -9.70
N GLU A 45 -2.44 -6.04 -9.32
CA GLU A 45 -2.21 -4.63 -9.65
C GLU A 45 -1.44 -3.95 -8.52
N VAL A 46 -0.87 -2.76 -8.78
CA VAL A 46 -0.15 -1.98 -7.78
C VAL A 46 -0.91 -0.72 -7.38
N CYS A 47 -0.77 -0.34 -6.11
CA CYS A 47 -1.43 0.81 -5.51
C CYS A 47 -0.56 2.08 -5.67
N PRO A 48 -1.09 3.16 -6.26
CA PRO A 48 -0.42 4.47 -6.30
C PRO A 48 -0.18 5.11 -4.92
N ALA A 49 0.56 6.21 -4.91
CA ALA A 49 0.77 7.00 -3.70
C ALA A 49 -0.57 7.47 -3.10
N GLY A 50 -0.74 7.27 -1.80
CA GLY A 50 -1.96 7.66 -1.08
C GLY A 50 -3.21 6.84 -1.43
N TRP A 51 -3.06 5.72 -2.15
CA TRP A 51 -4.19 4.85 -2.51
C TRP A 51 -5.05 4.48 -1.31
N LYS A 52 -6.37 4.54 -1.51
CA LYS A 52 -7.42 4.09 -0.58
C LYS A 52 -8.40 3.17 -1.32
N PRO A 53 -9.17 2.32 -0.62
CA PRO A 53 -10.19 1.49 -1.25
C PRO A 53 -11.10 2.30 -2.18
N GLY A 54 -11.24 1.83 -3.43
CA GLY A 54 -12.00 2.50 -4.49
C GLY A 54 -11.20 3.49 -5.35
N SER A 55 -9.93 3.77 -5.03
CA SER A 55 -9.05 4.58 -5.87
C SER A 55 -8.52 3.77 -7.06
N ASP A 56 -8.18 4.48 -8.14
CA ASP A 56 -7.55 3.89 -9.31
C ASP A 56 -6.21 3.21 -8.98
N THR A 57 -5.90 2.17 -9.75
CA THR A 57 -4.73 1.29 -9.59
C THR A 57 -3.96 1.17 -10.90
N ILE A 58 -2.73 0.65 -10.82
CA ILE A 58 -1.84 0.52 -11.98
C ILE A 58 -1.60 -0.97 -12.26
N LYS A 59 -1.88 -1.39 -13.49
CA LYS A 59 -1.44 -2.72 -13.97
C LYS A 59 0.06 -2.69 -14.21
N PRO A 60 0.86 -3.61 -13.62
CA PRO A 60 2.33 -3.61 -13.72
C PRO A 60 2.82 -4.14 -15.07
N ASP A 61 2.42 -3.44 -16.15
CA ASP A 61 2.84 -3.69 -17.53
C ASP A 61 2.96 -2.36 -18.28
N VAL A 62 3.94 -2.25 -19.17
CA VAL A 62 4.27 -0.99 -19.87
C VAL A 62 3.12 -0.50 -20.76
N GLN A 63 2.35 -1.41 -21.39
CA GLN A 63 1.23 -1.02 -22.23
C GLN A 63 -0.03 -0.77 -21.41
N LYS A 64 -0.33 -1.65 -20.45
CA LYS A 64 -1.55 -1.54 -19.64
C LYS A 64 -1.51 -0.37 -18.65
N SER A 65 -0.34 -0.04 -18.11
CA SER A 65 -0.19 1.11 -17.19
C SER A 65 -0.55 2.46 -17.83
N LYS A 66 -0.49 2.57 -19.16
CA LYS A 66 -0.89 3.79 -19.89
C LYS A 66 -2.35 4.17 -19.64
N GLU A 67 -3.23 3.20 -19.34
CA GLU A 67 -4.63 3.44 -18.99
C GLU A 67 -4.75 4.31 -17.72
N TYR A 68 -3.91 4.04 -16.71
CA TYR A 68 -3.87 4.84 -15.50
C TYR A 68 -3.30 6.24 -15.80
N PHE A 69 -2.15 6.30 -16.48
CA PHE A 69 -1.45 7.57 -16.72
C PHE A 69 -2.21 8.52 -17.67
N SER A 70 -3.09 8.03 -18.53
CA SER A 70 -3.93 8.88 -19.36
C SER A 70 -5.11 9.50 -18.59
N LYS A 71 -5.63 8.81 -17.56
CA LYS A 71 -6.72 9.30 -16.70
C LYS A 71 -6.26 10.34 -15.68
N GLN A 72 -4.98 10.34 -15.30
CA GLN A 72 -4.40 11.25 -14.32
C GLN A 72 -3.84 12.54 -14.92
N LYS A 73 -4.04 12.78 -16.22
CA LYS A 73 -3.67 14.01 -16.90
C LYS A 73 -4.75 15.08 -16.79
#